data_AF-A0A519BXU1-F1
#
_entry.id   AF-A0A519BXU1-F1
#
_cell.length_a   1.000
_cell.length_b   1.000
_cell.length_c   1.000
_cell.angle_alpha   90.00
_cell.angle_beta   90.00
_cell.angle_gamma   90.00
#
_symmetry.space_group_name_H-M   'P 1'
#
loop_
_entity.id
_entity.type
_entity.pdbx_description
1 polymer ?
#
loop_
_entity_poly.entity_id
_entity_poly.type
_entity_poly.pdbx_seq_one_letter_code
_entity_poly.pdbx_strand_id
1 'polypeptide(L)' 'MGVPRAVTIDHQTLEDGTVTVRERDLTEQKRVSIKDIQ' A
#
# COMPACT_ATOMS: atom_id res chain seq x y z
N MET A 1 -0.27 4.77 20.53
CA MET A 1 -1.37 4.93 19.56
C MET A 1 -0.73 5.24 18.22
N GLY A 2 -0.89 4.38 17.22
CA GLY A 2 -0.24 4.56 15.91
C GLY A 2 -1.17 4.11 14.79
N VAL A 3 -0.82 4.44 13.55
CA VAL A 3 -1.63 4.11 12.39
C VAL A 3 -1.56 2.60 12.12
N PRO A 4 -2.70 1.87 12.11
CA PRO A 4 -2.70 0.43 11.88
C PRO A 4 -2.33 0.05 10.43
N ARG A 5 -2.63 0.92 9.46
CA ARG A 5 -2.33 0.73 8.03
C ARG A 5 -1.57 1.91 7.45
N ALA A 6 -0.49 1.64 6.73
CA ALA A 6 0.25 2.65 5.99
C ALA A 6 0.22 2.32 4.49
N VAL A 7 -0.10 3.31 3.66
CA VAL A 7 -0.10 3.19 2.20
C VAL A 7 0.98 4.11 1.66
N THR A 8 1.91 3.55 0.90
CA THR A 8 2.96 4.30 0.21
C THR A 8 2.57 4.45 -1.25
N ILE A 9 2.51 5.70 -1.69
CA ILE A 9 2.27 6.12 -3.06
C ILE A 9 3.56 6.81 -3.52
N ASP A 10 4.24 6.22 -4.48
CA ASP A 10 5.48 6.76 -5.05
C ASP A 10 5.29 7.09 -6.54
N HIS A 11 6.30 7.64 -7.20
CA HIS A 11 6.20 8.01 -8.62
C HIS A 11 5.90 6.81 -9.53
N GLN A 12 6.40 5.61 -9.19
CA GLN A 12 6.10 4.38 -9.91
C GLN A 12 4.61 4.00 -9.79
N THR A 13 3.94 4.38 -8.70
CA THR A 13 2.49 4.20 -8.57
C THR A 13 1.72 4.96 -9.66
N LEU A 14 2.19 6.13 -10.11
CA LEU A 14 1.50 6.88 -11.17
C LEU A 14 1.67 6.23 -12.54
N GLU A 15 2.76 5.52 -12.76
CA GLU A 15 3.06 4.84 -14.03
C GLU A 15 2.39 3.45 -14.10
N ASP A 16 2.52 2.65 -13.04
CA ASP A 16 2.08 1.25 -13.00
C ASP A 16 0.77 1.04 -12.22
N GLY A 17 0.25 2.08 -11.58
CA GLY A 17 -0.99 2.00 -10.79
C GLY A 17 -0.88 1.05 -9.60
N THR A 18 0.31 0.85 -9.03
CA THR A 18 0.53 -0.10 -7.93
C THR A 18 1.02 0.62 -6.68
N VAL A 19 0.29 0.46 -5.57
CA VAL A 19 0.64 1.02 -4.25
C VAL A 19 1.21 -0.04 -3.35
N THR A 20 1.99 0.39 -2.37
CA THR A 20 2.50 -0.52 -1.33
C THR A 20 1.73 -0.32 -0.04
N VAL A 21 1.08 -1.36 0.45
CA VAL A 21 0.31 -1.33 1.69
C VAL A 21 1.06 -2.12 2.76
N ARG A 22 1.24 -1.51 3.93
CA ARG A 22 1.83 -2.12 5.12
C ARG A 22 0.82 -2.15 6.24
N GLU A 23 0.61 -3.32 6.84
CA GLU A 23 -0.21 -3.46 8.04
C GLU A 23 0.69 -3.68 9.26
N ARG A 24 0.55 -2.82 10.26
CA ARG A 24 1.44 -2.82 11.44
C ARG A 24 1.26 -4.09 12.26
N ASP A 25 0.02 -4.53 12.42
CA ASP A 25 -0.33 -5.62 13.33
C ASP A 25 0.02 -7.00 12.74
N LEU A 26 0.06 -7.13 11.40
CA LEU A 26 0.53 -8.33 10.71
C LEU A 26 2.02 -8.29 10.35
N THR A 27 2.68 -7.14 10.50
CA THR A 27 4.08 -6.91 10.05
C THR A 27 4.33 -7.25 8.57
N GLU A 28 3.27 -7.27 7.75
CA GLU A 28 3.32 -7.61 6.33
C GLU A 28 3.34 -6.35 5.46
N GLN A 29 4.01 -6.45 4.31
CA GLN A 29 4.03 -5.43 3.26
C GLN A 29 3.69 -6.08 1.92
N LYS A 30 2.64 -5.58 1.26
CA LYS A 30 2.14 -6.13 -0.01
C LYS A 30 2.05 -5.02 -1.05
N ARG A 31 2.48 -5.30 -2.28
CA ARG A 31 2.18 -4.45 -3.44
C ARG A 31 0.82 -4.86 -3.99
N VAL A 32 -0.09 -3.90 -4.05
CA VAL A 32 -1.45 -4.11 -4.54
C VAL A 32 -1.72 -3.07 -5.62
N SER A 33 -2.34 -3.51 -6.72
CA SER A 33 -2.77 -2.59 -7.75
C SER A 33 -3.93 -1.76 -7.22
N ILE A 34 -3.94 -0.47 -7.51
CA ILE A 34 -5.06 0.42 -7.16
C ILE A 34 -6.38 -0.05 -7.79
N LYS A 35 -6.30 -0.81 -8.89
CA LYS A 35 -7.47 -1.38 -9.58
C LYS A 35 -8.11 -2.53 -8.80
N ASP A 36 -7.35 -3.17 -7.93
CA ASP A 36 -7.80 -4.30 -7.12
C ASP A 36 -8.42 -3.85 -5.78
N ILE A 37 -8.23 -2.57 -5.43
CA ILE A 37 -8.82 -1.94 -4.24
C ILE A 37 -10.18 -1.35 -4.64
N GLN A 38 -11.26 -2.07 -4.36
CA GLN A 38 -12.65 -1.64 -4.57
C GLN A 38 -13.36 -1.31 -3.25
#